data_AF-D8QAU8-F1
#
_entry.id   AF-D8QAU8-F1
#
_cell.length_a   1.000
_cell.length_b   1.000
_cell.length_c   1.000
_cell.angle_alpha   90.00
_cell.angle_beta   90.00
_cell.angle_gamma   90.00
#
_symmetry.space_group_name_H-M   'P 1'
#
loop_
_entity.id
_entity.type
_entity.pdbx_description
1 polymer ?
#
loop_
_entity_poly.entity_id
_entity_poly.type
_entity_poly.pdbx_seq_one_letter_code
_entity_poly.pdbx_strand_id
1 'polypeptide(L)'
;METADPPKCPVNGCTIPVDIYLRSSDGVLVGAHTGNLEIFSDAFPSTSLSAPPSEPVSLTETAVVLQLLMHFMHNVRQPSLEEEPFDVVLGFAEAVEKYGVHAADQLCWFNMRDHIPENALEVLKFSAKHNLEDLVQLAAPETIGYSFSEVVHALSSEPATLARWVKDLALPTRPLVGFIADILHAKGEVTGIAGSSN
;
A
#
# COMPACT_ATOMS: atom_id res chain seq x y z
N MET A 1 -1.17 -34.97 21.45
CA MET A 1 -0.95 -34.08 20.29
C MET A 1 -2.18 -33.21 20.22
N GLU A 2 -2.07 -31.99 20.75
CA GLU A 2 -3.17 -31.05 20.84
C GLU A 2 -3.57 -30.66 19.41
N THR A 3 -4.77 -31.04 18.98
CA THR A 3 -5.27 -30.71 17.64
C THR A 3 -5.55 -29.21 17.64
N ALA A 4 -4.65 -28.43 17.04
CA ALA A 4 -4.89 -27.01 16.82
C ALA A 4 -6.22 -26.82 16.08
N ASP A 5 -7.02 -25.84 16.51
CA ASP A 5 -8.27 -25.50 15.84
C ASP A 5 -8.00 -25.22 14.34
N PRO A 6 -8.91 -25.64 13.45
CA PRO A 6 -8.73 -25.38 12.03
C PRO A 6 -8.69 -23.87 11.76
N PRO A 7 -7.83 -23.40 10.83
CA PRO A 7 -7.81 -22.01 10.40
C PRO A 7 -9.20 -21.53 9.97
N LYS A 8 -9.59 -20.35 10.44
CA LYS A 8 -10.89 -19.74 10.16
C LYS A 8 -10.76 -18.62 9.13
N CYS A 9 -11.87 -18.31 8.48
CA CYS A 9 -11.98 -17.09 7.70
C CYS A 9 -11.87 -15.88 8.64
N PRO A 10 -11.05 -14.86 8.31
CA PRO A 10 -10.84 -13.71 9.18
C PRO A 10 -11.99 -12.70 9.14
N VAL A 11 -12.96 -12.86 8.23
CA VAL A 11 -14.10 -11.96 8.11
C VAL A 11 -15.16 -12.29 9.16
N ASN A 12 -15.45 -11.33 10.04
CA ASN A 12 -16.42 -11.48 11.12
C ASN A 12 -17.81 -11.85 10.61
N GLY A 13 -18.38 -12.90 11.18
CA GLY A 13 -19.72 -13.38 10.82
C GLY A 13 -19.78 -14.15 9.50
N CYS A 14 -18.65 -14.47 8.86
CA CYS A 14 -18.65 -15.33 7.69
C CYS A 14 -19.15 -16.74 8.05
N THR A 15 -20.16 -17.21 7.30
CA THR A 15 -20.75 -18.55 7.45
C THR A 15 -20.39 -19.49 6.30
N ILE A 16 -19.59 -19.03 5.34
CA ILE A 16 -19.17 -19.84 4.21
C ILE A 16 -18.16 -20.89 4.72
N PRO A 17 -18.30 -22.17 4.38
CA PRO A 17 -17.30 -23.17 4.72
C PRO A 17 -15.92 -22.81 4.15
N VAL A 18 -14.89 -22.90 4.98
CA VAL A 18 -13.50 -22.75 4.51
C VAL A 18 -13.11 -24.00 3.74
N ASP A 19 -12.68 -23.81 2.49
CA ASP A 19 -12.30 -24.88 1.57
C ASP A 19 -10.84 -24.82 1.11
N ILE A 20 -10.12 -23.75 1.48
CA ILE A 20 -8.69 -23.56 1.21
C ILE A 20 -8.01 -22.87 2.40
N TYR A 21 -6.76 -23.25 2.66
CA TYR A 21 -5.88 -22.56 3.59
C TYR A 21 -4.76 -21.84 2.85
N LEU A 22 -4.57 -20.57 3.19
CA LEU A 22 -3.49 -19.74 2.70
C LEU A 22 -2.45 -19.62 3.82
N ARG A 23 -1.19 -19.91 3.50
CA ARG A 23 -0.06 -19.71 4.40
C ARG A 23 0.62 -18.40 4.04
N SER A 24 0.59 -17.45 4.95
CA SER A 24 1.33 -16.19 4.81
C SER A 24 2.84 -16.39 4.90
N SER A 25 3.60 -15.36 4.53
CA SER A 25 5.07 -15.36 4.61
C SER A 25 5.61 -15.41 6.05
N ASP A 26 4.83 -14.94 7.01
CA ASP A 26 5.08 -15.06 8.46
C ASP A 26 4.52 -16.37 9.07
N GLY A 27 4.08 -17.32 8.23
CA GLY A 27 3.77 -18.70 8.61
C GLY A 27 2.38 -18.92 9.21
N VAL A 28 1.54 -17.89 9.27
CA VAL A 28 0.16 -17.96 9.76
C VAL A 28 -0.74 -18.59 8.69
N LEU A 29 -1.67 -19.42 9.14
CA LEU A 29 -2.69 -20.01 8.27
C LEU A 29 -3.98 -19.18 8.33
N VAL A 30 -4.47 -18.77 7.16
CA VAL A 30 -5.71 -18.02 6.97
C VAL A 30 -6.70 -18.90 6.22
N GLY A 31 -7.91 -19.08 6.75
CA GLY A 31 -9.00 -19.75 6.03
C GLY A 31 -9.59 -18.84 4.97
N ALA A 32 -9.89 -19.38 3.79
CA ALA A 32 -10.51 -18.63 2.70
C ALA A 32 -11.52 -19.49 1.92
N HIS A 33 -12.12 -18.89 0.88
CA HIS A 33 -13.15 -19.51 0.06
C HIS A 33 -12.75 -19.41 -1.41
N THR A 34 -12.48 -20.55 -2.04
CA THR A 34 -12.05 -20.62 -3.45
C THR A 34 -12.96 -19.81 -4.37
N GLY A 35 -14.28 -19.95 -4.23
CA GLY A 35 -15.25 -19.21 -5.01
C GLY A 35 -15.20 -17.69 -4.83
N ASN A 36 -14.87 -17.19 -3.63
CA ASN A 36 -14.70 -15.74 -3.44
C ASN A 36 -13.40 -15.24 -4.09
N LEU A 37 -12.32 -16.02 -3.98
CA LEU A 37 -11.06 -15.68 -4.64
C LEU A 37 -11.27 -15.56 -6.15
N GLU A 38 -11.95 -16.53 -6.77
CA GLU A 38 -12.25 -16.52 -8.21
C GLU A 38 -13.17 -15.36 -8.65
N ILE A 39 -14.10 -14.93 -7.79
CA ILE A 39 -15.05 -13.86 -8.14
C ILE A 39 -14.45 -12.46 -7.98
N PHE A 40 -13.63 -12.25 -6.94
CA PHE A 40 -13.19 -10.91 -6.52
C PHE A 40 -11.73 -10.60 -6.89
N SER A 41 -11.09 -11.43 -7.70
CA SER A 41 -9.71 -11.22 -8.13
C SER A 41 -9.43 -11.85 -9.50
N ASP A 42 -8.47 -11.30 -10.22
CA ASP A 42 -8.11 -11.74 -11.58
C ASP A 42 -7.03 -12.83 -11.59
N ALA A 43 -6.09 -12.77 -10.63
CA ALA A 43 -4.84 -13.51 -10.69
C ALA A 43 -4.50 -14.25 -9.39
N PHE A 44 -5.48 -14.45 -8.50
CA PHE A 44 -5.26 -15.31 -7.35
C PHE A 44 -4.95 -16.73 -7.83
N PRO A 45 -3.98 -17.44 -7.23
CA PRO A 45 -3.60 -18.78 -7.64
C PRO A 45 -4.84 -19.66 -7.81
N SER A 46 -5.10 -20.09 -9.06
CA SER A 46 -6.31 -20.82 -9.38
C SER A 46 -6.40 -22.09 -8.55
N THR A 47 -7.54 -22.22 -7.90
CA THR A 47 -7.99 -23.34 -7.08
C THR A 47 -8.35 -24.59 -7.88
N SER A 48 -8.01 -24.61 -9.18
CA SER A 48 -8.07 -25.80 -10.04
C SER A 48 -7.13 -26.91 -9.57
N LEU A 49 -6.19 -26.59 -8.68
CA LEU A 49 -5.66 -27.51 -7.69
C LEU A 49 -6.53 -27.39 -6.44
N SER A 50 -7.57 -28.22 -6.34
CA SER A 50 -8.22 -28.51 -5.06
C SER A 50 -7.20 -29.24 -4.18
N ALA A 51 -6.17 -28.52 -3.73
CA ALA A 51 -5.37 -28.94 -2.61
C ALA A 51 -6.38 -29.06 -1.47
N PRO A 52 -6.59 -30.27 -0.91
CA PRO A 52 -7.45 -30.39 0.25
C PRO A 52 -6.88 -29.46 1.34
N PRO A 53 -7.65 -29.13 2.38
CA PRO A 53 -7.15 -28.43 3.58
C PRO A 53 -5.88 -29.04 4.21
N SER A 54 -5.45 -30.23 3.75
CA SER A 54 -4.17 -30.87 4.04
C SER A 54 -2.93 -30.17 3.46
N GLU A 55 -3.04 -29.32 2.43
CA GLU A 55 -1.89 -28.64 1.81
C GLU A 55 -2.14 -27.13 1.60
N PRO A 56 -1.71 -26.28 2.55
CA PRO A 56 -1.87 -24.83 2.44
C PRO A 56 -1.07 -24.21 1.30
N VAL A 57 -1.68 -23.26 0.58
CA VAL A 57 -1.02 -22.49 -0.48
C VAL A 57 -0.14 -21.41 0.14
N SER A 58 1.17 -21.46 -0.10
CA SER A 58 2.12 -20.50 0.46
C SER A 58 2.17 -19.23 -0.39
N LEU A 59 1.98 -18.09 0.26
CA LEU A 59 1.92 -16.75 -0.35
C LEU A 59 3.04 -15.86 0.21
N THR A 60 3.32 -14.76 -0.49
CA THR A 60 4.42 -13.84 -0.11
C THR A 60 3.97 -12.76 0.88
N GLU A 61 2.68 -12.59 1.00
CA GLU A 61 2.02 -11.59 1.83
C GLU A 61 2.01 -12.03 3.29
N THR A 62 2.10 -11.06 4.20
CA THR A 62 1.99 -11.29 5.65
C THR A 62 0.55 -11.64 6.03
N ALA A 63 0.36 -12.18 7.24
CA ALA A 63 -0.97 -12.56 7.68
C ALA A 63 -1.94 -11.37 7.73
N VAL A 64 -1.46 -10.19 8.11
CA VAL A 64 -2.29 -8.97 8.17
C VAL A 64 -2.77 -8.54 6.78
N VAL A 65 -1.89 -8.56 5.78
CA VAL A 65 -2.25 -8.24 4.39
C VAL A 65 -3.25 -9.25 3.83
N LEU A 66 -3.03 -10.55 4.05
CA LEU A 66 -3.98 -11.58 3.62
C LEU A 66 -5.35 -11.40 4.26
N GLN A 67 -5.40 -11.07 5.56
CA GLN A 67 -6.67 -10.83 6.25
C GLN A 67 -7.40 -9.61 5.70
N LEU A 68 -6.68 -8.52 5.37
CA LEU A 68 -7.28 -7.37 4.69
C LEU A 68 -7.86 -7.77 3.33
N LEU A 69 -7.10 -8.48 2.49
CA LEU A 69 -7.60 -8.99 1.19
C LEU A 69 -8.89 -9.80 1.36
N MET A 70 -8.96 -10.67 2.37
CA MET A 70 -10.15 -11.47 2.61
C MET A 70 -11.39 -10.59 2.83
N HIS A 71 -11.26 -9.43 3.49
CA HIS A 71 -12.40 -8.52 3.67
C HIS A 71 -12.88 -7.92 2.33
N PHE A 72 -11.98 -7.60 1.41
CA PHE A 72 -12.33 -7.07 0.08
C PHE A 72 -12.86 -8.16 -0.87
N MET A 73 -12.64 -9.43 -0.54
CA MET A 73 -13.20 -10.60 -1.24
C MET A 73 -14.51 -11.09 -0.63
N HIS A 74 -15.13 -10.31 0.27
CA HIS A 74 -16.44 -10.59 0.82
C HIS A 74 -17.37 -9.39 0.60
N ASN A 75 -18.66 -9.67 0.44
CA ASN A 75 -19.68 -8.62 0.39
C ASN A 75 -20.04 -8.13 1.80
N VAL A 76 -19.05 -7.53 2.46
CA VAL A 76 -19.16 -6.93 3.80
C VAL A 76 -18.70 -5.48 3.74
N ARG A 77 -18.88 -4.75 4.85
CA ARG A 77 -18.32 -3.39 4.96
C ARG A 77 -16.80 -3.47 4.86
N GLN A 78 -16.23 -2.78 3.89
CA GLN A 78 -14.79 -2.71 3.70
C GLN A 78 -14.11 -2.03 4.90
N PRO A 79 -12.94 -2.54 5.36
CA PRO A 79 -12.19 -1.94 6.44
C PRO A 79 -11.59 -0.60 6.00
N SER A 80 -11.34 0.28 6.97
CA SER A 80 -10.53 1.48 6.74
C SER A 80 -9.05 1.11 6.75
N LEU A 81 -8.23 1.88 6.04
CA LEU A 81 -6.76 1.81 6.10
C LEU A 81 -6.14 3.00 6.84
N GLU A 82 -6.96 3.94 7.34
CA GLU A 82 -6.51 5.22 7.93
C GLU A 82 -5.59 5.04 9.15
N GLU A 83 -5.81 4.00 9.95
CA GLU A 83 -5.02 3.70 11.16
C GLU A 83 -3.95 2.63 10.92
N GLU A 84 -3.85 2.11 9.69
CA GLU A 84 -2.90 1.05 9.37
C GLU A 84 -1.49 1.63 9.16
N PRO A 85 -0.44 0.97 9.66
CA PRO A 85 0.93 1.33 9.35
C PRO A 85 1.21 1.32 7.84
N PHE A 86 2.05 2.25 7.37
CA PHE A 86 2.34 2.39 5.94
C PHE A 86 2.89 1.10 5.29
N ASP A 87 3.66 0.29 6.01
CA ASP A 87 4.15 -1.00 5.51
C ASP A 87 3.01 -2.00 5.26
N VAL A 88 1.95 -1.96 6.08
CA VAL A 88 0.72 -2.74 5.85
C VAL A 88 -0.05 -2.19 4.65
N VAL A 89 -0.21 -0.86 4.55
CA VAL A 89 -0.88 -0.20 3.42
C VAL A 89 -0.17 -0.52 2.10
N LEU A 90 1.15 -0.38 2.05
CA LEU A 90 1.96 -0.69 0.87
C LEU A 90 1.89 -2.18 0.53
N GLY A 91 2.01 -3.07 1.54
CA GLY A 91 1.89 -4.51 1.34
C GLY A 91 0.51 -4.91 0.80
N PHE A 92 -0.55 -4.27 1.29
CA PHE A 92 -1.91 -4.45 0.82
C PHE A 92 -2.08 -3.94 -0.62
N ALA A 93 -1.60 -2.74 -0.94
CA ALA A 93 -1.65 -2.18 -2.28
C ALA A 93 -0.89 -3.05 -3.30
N GLU A 94 0.31 -3.53 -2.95
CA GLU A 94 1.08 -4.47 -3.77
C GLU A 94 0.32 -5.77 -4.03
N ALA A 95 -0.39 -6.28 -3.02
CA ALA A 95 -1.17 -7.50 -3.17
C ALA A 95 -2.47 -7.27 -3.98
N VAL A 96 -3.11 -6.11 -3.84
CA VAL A 96 -4.27 -5.70 -4.64
C VAL A 96 -3.90 -5.66 -6.13
N GLU A 97 -2.79 -5.02 -6.48
CA GLU A 97 -2.28 -4.98 -7.86
C GLU A 97 -1.88 -6.38 -8.36
N LYS A 98 -1.17 -7.16 -7.53
CA LYS A 98 -0.72 -8.52 -7.88
C LYS A 98 -1.87 -9.46 -8.20
N TYR A 99 -2.97 -9.38 -7.44
CA TYR A 99 -4.10 -10.29 -7.57
C TYR A 99 -5.25 -9.71 -8.39
N GLY A 100 -5.23 -8.43 -8.73
CA GLY A 100 -6.32 -7.75 -9.45
C GLY A 100 -7.57 -7.60 -8.58
N VAL A 101 -7.44 -7.10 -7.35
CA VAL A 101 -8.59 -6.92 -6.43
C VAL A 101 -9.21 -5.54 -6.63
N HIS A 102 -9.92 -5.37 -7.74
CA HIS A 102 -10.40 -4.07 -8.21
C HIS A 102 -11.28 -3.28 -7.22
N ALA A 103 -11.95 -3.98 -6.30
CA ALA A 103 -12.76 -3.35 -5.27
C ALA A 103 -11.93 -2.49 -4.29
N ALA A 104 -10.60 -2.61 -4.29
CA ALA A 104 -9.67 -1.88 -3.42
C ALA A 104 -8.83 -0.83 -4.16
N ASP A 105 -8.75 -0.84 -5.49
CA ASP A 105 -7.81 -0.01 -6.29
C ASP A 105 -7.85 1.47 -5.88
N GLN A 106 -9.05 2.06 -5.88
CA GLN A 106 -9.22 3.48 -5.58
C GLN A 106 -8.87 3.83 -4.13
N LEU A 107 -9.14 2.91 -3.19
CA LEU A 107 -8.80 3.10 -1.78
C LEU A 107 -7.27 3.08 -1.59
N CYS A 108 -6.59 2.11 -2.20
CA CYS A 108 -5.14 2.02 -2.19
C CYS A 108 -4.52 3.28 -2.79
N TRP A 109 -5.06 3.78 -3.92
CA TRP A 109 -4.59 5.01 -4.53
C TRP A 109 -4.66 6.22 -3.58
N PHE A 110 -5.80 6.42 -2.91
CA PHE A 110 -5.96 7.54 -1.96
C PHE A 110 -5.00 7.41 -0.78
N ASN A 111 -4.90 6.22 -0.19
CA ASN A 111 -4.00 6.00 0.94
C ASN A 111 -2.53 6.21 0.54
N MET A 112 -2.10 5.73 -0.63
CA MET A 112 -0.74 5.95 -1.11
C MET A 112 -0.46 7.43 -1.36
N ARG A 113 -1.43 8.18 -1.88
CA ARG A 113 -1.32 9.63 -2.05
C ARG A 113 -1.16 10.35 -0.71
N ASP A 114 -1.97 10.00 0.28
CA ASP A 114 -1.96 10.66 1.58
C ASP A 114 -0.66 10.40 2.35
N HIS A 115 0.03 9.30 2.06
CA HIS A 115 1.33 8.95 2.64
C HIS A 115 2.56 9.54 1.92
N ILE A 116 2.38 10.30 0.83
CA ILE A 116 3.50 10.93 0.10
C ILE A 116 4.38 11.80 1.01
N PRO A 117 3.86 12.67 1.90
CA PRO A 117 4.70 13.58 2.67
C PRO A 117 5.75 12.87 3.53
N GLU A 118 5.41 11.68 4.07
CA GLU A 118 6.29 10.89 4.92
C GLU A 118 7.02 9.76 4.17
N ASN A 119 6.47 9.27 3.05
CA ASN A 119 6.93 8.03 2.38
C ASN A 119 7.10 8.20 0.85
N ALA A 120 7.46 9.40 0.39
CA ALA A 120 7.52 9.75 -1.03
C ALA A 120 8.31 8.77 -1.90
N LEU A 121 9.44 8.23 -1.41
CA LEU A 121 10.31 7.36 -2.19
C LEU A 121 9.66 6.00 -2.44
N GLU A 122 9.07 5.41 -1.41
CA GLU A 122 8.32 4.15 -1.48
C GLU A 122 7.08 4.29 -2.34
N VAL A 123 6.32 5.39 -2.19
CA VAL A 123 5.15 5.69 -3.03
C VAL A 123 5.57 5.89 -4.50
N LEU A 124 6.68 6.56 -4.76
CA LEU A 124 7.22 6.72 -6.12
C LEU A 124 7.61 5.36 -6.73
N LYS A 125 8.29 4.51 -5.96
CA LYS A 125 8.66 3.16 -6.40
C LYS A 125 7.42 2.32 -6.74
N PHE A 126 6.43 2.31 -5.85
CA PHE A 126 5.18 1.58 -6.05
C PHE A 126 4.42 2.08 -7.30
N SER A 127 4.21 3.39 -7.39
CA SER A 127 3.47 4.00 -8.50
C SER A 127 4.16 3.82 -9.85
N ALA A 128 5.50 3.88 -9.88
CA ALA A 128 6.27 3.61 -11.10
C ALA A 128 6.11 2.16 -11.55
N LYS A 129 6.23 1.19 -10.63
CA LYS A 129 6.10 -0.25 -10.91
C LYS A 129 4.73 -0.61 -11.49
N HIS A 130 3.67 0.04 -11.01
CA HIS A 130 2.28 -0.25 -11.42
C HIS A 130 1.73 0.75 -12.45
N ASN A 131 2.59 1.58 -13.05
CA ASN A 131 2.22 2.56 -14.08
C ASN A 131 1.12 3.56 -13.64
N LEU A 132 1.12 3.94 -12.36
CA LEU A 132 0.18 4.92 -11.79
C LEU A 132 0.70 6.34 -12.02
N GLU A 133 0.62 6.80 -13.27
CA GLU A 133 1.23 8.07 -13.73
C GLU A 133 0.85 9.30 -12.90
N ASP A 134 -0.43 9.43 -12.55
CA ASP A 134 -0.91 10.54 -11.71
C ASP A 134 -0.23 10.54 -10.33
N LEU A 135 0.01 9.35 -9.77
CA LEU A 135 0.66 9.20 -8.47
C LEU A 135 2.18 9.40 -8.57
N VAL A 136 2.81 8.98 -9.67
CA VAL A 136 4.21 9.30 -9.97
C VAL A 136 4.41 10.81 -10.04
N GLN A 137 3.51 11.55 -10.69
CA GLN A 137 3.58 13.00 -10.82
C GLN A 137 3.47 13.72 -9.46
N LEU A 138 2.72 13.14 -8.52
CA LEU A 138 2.59 13.67 -7.16
C LEU A 138 3.78 13.32 -6.27
N ALA A 139 4.29 12.09 -6.35
CA ALA A 139 5.35 11.61 -5.46
C ALA A 139 6.76 12.06 -5.89
N ALA A 140 7.03 12.13 -7.20
CA ALA A 140 8.36 12.45 -7.72
C ALA A 140 8.94 13.79 -7.19
N PRO A 141 8.19 14.91 -7.15
CA PRO A 141 8.71 16.18 -6.61
C PRO A 141 9.11 16.11 -5.12
N GLU A 142 8.45 15.27 -4.34
CA GLU A 142 8.72 15.11 -2.91
C GLU A 142 9.95 14.23 -2.65
N THR A 143 10.49 13.57 -3.69
CA THR A 143 11.75 12.80 -3.61
C THR A 143 13.02 13.61 -3.90
N ILE A 144 12.91 14.91 -4.20
CA ILE A 144 14.09 15.76 -4.51
C ILE A 144 15.08 15.86 -3.34
N GLY A 145 14.60 15.70 -2.11
CA GLY A 145 15.45 15.70 -0.91
C GLY A 145 16.30 14.44 -0.71
N TYR A 146 16.02 13.35 -1.44
CA TYR A 146 16.75 12.10 -1.35
C TYR A 146 18.03 12.15 -2.18
N SER A 147 19.01 11.32 -1.82
CA SER A 147 20.22 11.20 -2.64
C SER A 147 19.90 10.56 -3.99
N PHE A 148 20.66 10.96 -5.01
CA PHE A 148 20.56 10.36 -6.34
C PHE A 148 20.66 8.83 -6.31
N SER A 149 21.53 8.28 -5.45
CA SER A 149 21.71 6.84 -5.30
C SER A 149 20.46 6.14 -4.75
N GLU A 150 19.76 6.76 -3.80
CA GLU A 150 18.53 6.19 -3.23
C GLU A 150 17.43 6.12 -4.29
N VAL A 151 17.25 7.19 -5.07
CA VAL A 151 16.22 7.23 -6.11
C VAL A 151 16.54 6.29 -7.27
N VAL A 152 17.80 6.22 -7.71
CA VAL A 152 18.23 5.25 -8.72
C VAL A 152 18.00 3.81 -8.25
N HIS A 153 18.27 3.53 -6.97
CA HIS A 153 18.00 2.22 -6.40
C HIS A 153 16.50 1.90 -6.36
N ALA A 154 15.68 2.87 -5.93
CA ALA A 154 14.23 2.71 -5.87
C ALA A 154 13.61 2.45 -7.25
N LEU A 155 14.11 3.12 -8.28
CA LEU A 155 13.62 3.05 -9.66
C LEU A 155 14.44 2.13 -10.57
N SER A 156 15.26 1.23 -10.01
CA SER A 156 16.17 0.40 -10.81
C SER A 156 15.45 -0.49 -11.83
N SER A 157 14.21 -0.86 -11.53
CA SER A 157 13.35 -1.68 -12.40
C SER A 157 12.60 -0.85 -13.45
N GLU A 158 12.53 0.49 -13.27
CA GLU A 158 11.67 1.40 -14.03
C GLU A 158 12.49 2.50 -14.75
N PRO A 159 13.31 2.14 -15.76
CA PRO A 159 14.27 3.06 -16.37
C PRO A 159 13.61 4.27 -17.08
N ALA A 160 12.39 4.11 -17.58
CA ALA A 160 11.63 5.21 -18.19
C ALA A 160 11.24 6.27 -17.16
N THR A 161 10.73 5.85 -16.00
CA THR A 161 10.39 6.74 -14.89
C THR A 161 11.63 7.40 -14.32
N LEU A 162 12.74 6.66 -14.18
CA LEU A 162 14.03 7.22 -13.76
C LEU A 162 14.52 8.31 -14.73
N ALA A 163 14.47 8.05 -16.04
CA ALA A 163 14.88 9.03 -17.04
C ALA A 163 14.05 10.32 -16.98
N ARG A 164 12.73 10.19 -16.77
CA ARG A 164 11.83 11.33 -16.56
C ARG A 164 12.18 12.09 -15.28
N TRP A 165 12.36 11.40 -14.17
CA TRP A 165 12.74 12.01 -12.90
C TRP A 165 14.06 12.80 -13.00
N VAL A 166 15.08 12.25 -13.67
CA VAL A 166 16.35 12.95 -13.92
C VAL A 166 16.14 14.20 -14.79
N LYS A 167 15.30 14.11 -15.82
CA LYS A 167 14.98 15.24 -16.68
C LYS A 167 14.27 16.35 -15.89
N ASP A 168 13.37 16.00 -14.98
CA ASP A 168 12.62 16.95 -14.17
C ASP A 168 13.51 17.64 -13.12
N LEU A 169 14.54 16.97 -12.62
CA LEU A 169 15.61 17.60 -11.83
C LEU A 169 16.47 18.58 -12.66
N ALA A 170 16.78 18.21 -13.91
CA ALA A 170 17.63 19.00 -14.79
C ALA A 170 16.91 20.22 -15.40
N LEU A 171 15.58 20.22 -15.41
CA LEU A 171 14.76 21.31 -15.90
C LEU A 171 14.20 22.10 -14.71
N PRO A 172 14.70 23.31 -14.41
CA PRO A 172 14.16 24.16 -13.35
C PRO A 172 12.76 24.65 -13.78
N THR A 173 11.74 23.81 -13.60
CA THR A 173 10.36 24.10 -13.98
C THR A 173 9.44 24.23 -12.78
N ARG A 174 9.99 24.58 -11.61
CA ARG A 174 9.19 25.23 -10.56
C ARG A 174 9.38 26.74 -10.64
N PRO A 175 8.35 27.53 -11.02
CA PRO A 175 8.33 28.92 -10.61
C PRO A 175 8.30 28.93 -9.06
N LEU A 176 9.25 29.64 -8.45
CA LEU A 176 9.37 29.90 -7.01
C LEU A 176 8.21 30.77 -6.49
N VAL A 177 6.95 30.38 -6.71
CA VAL A 177 5.78 31.18 -6.30
C VAL A 177 5.04 30.56 -5.11
N GLY A 178 5.32 29.30 -4.73
CA GLY A 178 4.71 28.69 -3.54
C GLY A 178 5.58 28.74 -2.27
N PHE A 179 6.90 28.51 -2.40
CA PHE A 179 7.71 28.12 -1.25
C PHE A 179 8.10 29.27 -0.28
N ILE A 180 8.00 30.53 -0.70
CA ILE A 180 8.29 31.68 0.17
C ILE A 180 7.06 32.08 1.01
N ALA A 181 5.83 31.80 0.53
CA ALA A 181 4.61 32.13 1.27
C ALA A 181 4.46 31.24 2.53
N ASP A 182 4.76 29.95 2.41
CA ASP A 182 4.60 28.98 3.52
C ASP A 182 5.68 29.17 4.61
N ILE A 183 6.90 29.58 4.23
CA ILE A 183 7.98 29.87 5.20
C ILE A 183 7.74 31.19 5.94
N LEU A 184 7.09 32.17 5.30
CA LEU A 184 6.74 33.44 5.95
C LEU A 184 5.52 33.33 6.86
N HIS A 185 4.60 32.39 6.62
CA HIS A 185 3.50 32.10 7.55
C HIS A 185 3.96 31.33 8.79
N ALA A 186 4.91 30.40 8.64
CA ALA A 186 5.42 29.61 9.76
C ALA A 186 6.36 30.37 10.72
N LYS A 187 6.86 31.56 10.34
CA LYS A 187 7.78 32.37 11.17
C LYS A 187 7.14 33.59 11.85
N GLY A 188 5.84 33.80 11.67
CA GLY A 188 5.10 34.93 12.26
C GLY A 188 4.61 34.72 13.69
N GLU A 189 4.62 33.49 14.22
CA GLU A 189 4.02 33.15 15.53
C GLU A 189 5.04 32.87 16.64
N VAL A 190 6.18 33.56 16.69
CA VAL A 190 7.00 33.56 17.93
C VAL A 190 7.70 34.91 18.12
N THR A 191 7.00 35.92 18.63
CA THR A 191 7.57 36.89 19.61
C THR A 191 6.45 37.59 20.36
N GLY A 192 6.37 37.37 21.68
CA GLY A 192 5.43 38.07 22.53
C GLY A 192 5.38 37.55 23.97
N ILE A 193 6.54 37.37 24.62
CA ILE A 193 6.59 37.20 26.08
C ILE A 193 7.22 38.42 26.76
N ALA A 194 6.45 38.92 27.73
CA ALA A 194 6.84 39.64 28.94
C ALA A 194 7.03 41.17 28.90
N GLY A 195 6.24 41.84 29.74
CA GLY A 195 6.47 43.21 30.22
C GLY A 195 5.40 43.63 31.23
N SER A 196 5.59 43.27 32.50
CA SER A 196 4.73 43.71 33.62
C SER A 196 4.89 45.20 33.93
N SER A 197 3.88 45.72 34.63
CA SER A 197 3.89 46.87 35.56
C SER A 197 3.74 48.27 34.94
N ASN A 198 2.55 48.85 35.09
CA ASN A 198 2.30 49.83 36.16
C ASN A 198 0.81 49.85 36.53
#